data_AF-T2SWX5-F1
#
_entry.id   AF-T2SWX5-F1
#
_cell.length_a   1.000
_cell.length_b   1.000
_cell.length_c   1.000
_cell.angle_alpha   90.00
_cell.angle_beta   90.00
_cell.angle_gamma   90.00
#
_symmetry.space_group_name_H-M   'P 1'
#
loop_
_entity.id
_entity.type
_entity.pdbx_description
1 polymer ?
#
loop_
_entity_poly.entity_id
_entity_poly.type
_entity_poly.pdbx_seq_one_letter_code
_entity_poly.pdbx_strand_id
1 'polypeptide(L)'
;MKNLFLVFIVGGMLLNADALNDKIENLMGERSYHMNKLFLEHLFKNRKAFYVMGRLDSLKLLNTLKENGLLSFNFDKPSMLKITFKASSNPLAFAKSINNSLNMMGYSYVLPIKMQSSSGENVFSYELKTEYVLDPNILIETMKRHGFDFVDIRCISLKEWEYDFSLQEVKLPNARALVLSSDPVEFKEASGKYWLSVNQNAYLKISSNNPLWQPKIIFYDENLKIIQIIAKENRQQEIALNLLDGVRFIHITDAKNPIILKNGISVVFDAMP
;
A
#
# COMPACT_ATOMS: atom_id res chain seq x y z
N MET A 1 -53.84 -46.05 -13.18
CA MET A 1 -53.35 -46.64 -11.92
C MET A 1 -52.26 -45.74 -11.38
N LYS A 2 -52.48 -45.17 -10.18
CA LYS A 2 -51.49 -44.45 -9.37
C LYS A 2 -50.32 -45.39 -9.03
N ASN A 3 -49.10 -44.84 -8.89
CA ASN A 3 -47.97 -45.24 -8.04
C ASN A 3 -46.70 -44.59 -8.61
N LEU A 4 -45.75 -44.00 -7.90
CA LEU A 4 -45.57 -43.61 -6.50
C LEU A 4 -44.31 -42.72 -6.57
N PHE A 5 -44.42 -41.41 -6.33
CA PHE A 5 -43.25 -40.52 -6.26
C PHE A 5 -42.53 -40.78 -4.94
N LEU A 6 -41.32 -41.36 -5.00
CA LEU A 6 -40.45 -41.48 -3.83
C LEU A 6 -39.65 -40.19 -3.73
N VAL A 7 -40.07 -39.31 -2.83
CA VAL A 7 -39.34 -38.09 -2.47
C VAL A 7 -38.16 -38.49 -1.60
N PHE A 8 -36.95 -38.45 -2.15
CA PHE A 8 -35.72 -38.52 -1.38
C PHE A 8 -35.44 -37.12 -0.82
N ILE A 9 -35.89 -36.85 0.41
CA ILE A 9 -35.42 -35.71 1.20
C ILE A 9 -34.01 -36.06 1.68
N VAL A 10 -32.99 -35.77 0.87
CA VAL A 10 -31.63 -35.68 1.40
C VAL A 10 -31.55 -34.37 2.16
N GLY A 11 -31.58 -34.48 3.49
CA GLY A 11 -31.33 -33.38 4.39
C GLY A 11 -29.95 -32.79 4.11
N GLY A 12 -29.94 -31.58 3.56
CA GLY A 12 -28.76 -30.73 3.53
C GLY A 12 -28.45 -30.26 4.93
N MET A 13 -27.72 -31.06 5.70
CA MET A 13 -26.85 -30.51 6.75
C MET A 13 -25.73 -29.78 6.03
N LEU A 14 -25.97 -28.52 5.67
CA LEU A 14 -24.91 -27.58 5.36
C LEU A 14 -24.09 -27.43 6.65
N LEU A 15 -22.97 -28.14 6.72
CA LEU A 15 -21.86 -27.82 7.59
C LEU A 15 -21.37 -26.43 7.18
N ASN A 16 -22.04 -25.38 7.65
CA ASN A 16 -21.46 -24.05 7.63
C ASN A 16 -20.34 -24.08 8.68
N ALA A 17 -19.13 -24.41 8.22
CA ALA A 17 -17.94 -24.04 8.95
C ALA A 17 -18.04 -22.52 9.24
N ASP A 18 -17.88 -22.17 10.51
CA ASP A 18 -18.03 -20.78 10.93
C ASP A 18 -16.83 -20.00 10.38
N ALA A 19 -17.07 -18.99 9.55
CA ALA A 19 -16.02 -18.16 8.95
C ALA A 19 -15.03 -17.59 9.99
N LEU A 20 -15.47 -17.40 11.25
CA LEU A 20 -14.60 -17.05 12.36
C LEU A 20 -13.60 -18.17 12.68
N ASN A 21 -14.07 -19.41 12.79
CA ASN A 21 -13.23 -20.56 13.09
C ASN A 21 -12.24 -20.82 11.95
N ASP A 22 -12.71 -20.78 10.70
CA ASP A 22 -11.86 -20.95 9.52
C ASP A 22 -10.74 -19.91 9.50
N LYS A 23 -11.07 -18.66 9.90
CA LYS A 23 -10.08 -17.59 9.98
C LYS A 23 -9.06 -17.81 11.10
N ILE A 24 -9.51 -18.21 12.29
CA ILE A 24 -8.63 -18.53 13.41
C ILE A 24 -7.68 -19.66 13.02
N GLU A 25 -8.22 -20.72 12.41
CA GLU A 25 -7.45 -21.86 11.95
C GLU A 25 -6.43 -21.46 10.88
N ASN A 26 -6.80 -20.60 9.91
CA ASN A 26 -5.85 -20.08 8.93
C ASN A 26 -4.67 -19.34 9.59
N LEU A 27 -4.94 -18.47 10.58
CA LEU A 27 -3.90 -17.65 11.19
C LEU A 27 -2.98 -18.45 12.13
N MET A 28 -3.53 -19.43 12.85
CA MET A 28 -2.79 -20.21 13.84
C MET A 28 -2.15 -21.49 13.26
N GLY A 29 -2.71 -21.99 12.16
CA GLY A 29 -2.47 -23.34 11.66
C GLY A 29 -3.30 -24.40 12.39
N GLU A 30 -3.66 -25.46 11.66
CA GLU A 30 -4.53 -26.58 12.08
C GLU A 30 -4.13 -27.17 13.46
N ARG A 31 -2.83 -27.48 13.63
CA ARG A 31 -2.33 -28.07 14.89
C ARG A 31 -2.57 -27.16 16.08
N SER A 32 -2.18 -25.89 15.99
CA SER A 32 -2.32 -24.92 17.07
C SER A 32 -3.80 -24.64 17.38
N TYR A 33 -4.64 -24.59 16.35
CA TYR A 33 -6.09 -24.43 16.49
C TYR A 33 -6.70 -25.58 17.29
N HIS A 34 -6.43 -26.83 16.90
CA HIS A 34 -6.98 -28.00 17.60
C HIS A 34 -6.45 -28.15 19.02
N MET A 35 -5.16 -27.88 19.26
CA MET A 35 -4.57 -27.93 20.60
C MET A 35 -5.18 -26.90 21.57
N ASN A 36 -5.65 -25.75 21.05
CA ASN A 36 -6.20 -24.67 21.87
C ASN A 36 -7.73 -24.55 21.78
N LYS A 37 -8.43 -25.55 21.21
CA LYS A 37 -9.85 -25.45 20.84
C LYS A 37 -10.76 -24.96 21.97
N LEU A 38 -10.63 -25.53 23.17
CA LEU A 38 -11.47 -25.13 24.32
C LEU A 38 -11.20 -23.69 24.77
N PHE A 39 -9.94 -23.25 24.72
CA PHE A 39 -9.58 -21.87 25.03
C PHE A 39 -10.12 -20.92 23.96
N LEU A 40 -10.04 -21.28 22.68
CA LEU A 40 -10.62 -20.52 21.57
C LEU A 40 -12.15 -20.39 21.70
N GLU A 41 -12.85 -21.47 22.05
CA GLU A 41 -14.30 -21.43 22.29
C GLU A 41 -14.68 -20.46 23.41
N HIS A 42 -13.86 -20.38 24.47
CA HIS A 42 -14.04 -19.39 25.54
C HIS A 42 -13.72 -17.97 25.07
N LEU A 43 -12.56 -17.78 24.44
CA LEU A 43 -12.03 -16.48 23.99
C LEU A 43 -12.96 -15.81 22.97
N PHE A 44 -13.53 -16.60 22.06
CA PHE A 44 -14.40 -16.13 20.98
C PHE A 44 -15.89 -16.38 21.26
N LYS A 45 -16.28 -16.57 22.54
CA LYS A 45 -17.68 -16.83 22.93
C LYS A 45 -18.65 -15.75 22.42
N ASN A 46 -18.23 -14.49 22.44
CA ASN A 46 -19.00 -13.38 21.85
C ASN A 46 -18.65 -13.20 20.36
N ARG A 47 -19.08 -14.15 19.51
CA ARG A 47 -18.75 -14.15 18.08
C ARG A 47 -19.11 -12.83 17.37
N LYS A 48 -20.27 -12.25 17.69
CA LYS A 48 -20.75 -10.98 17.09
C LYS A 48 -19.78 -9.81 17.28
N ALA A 49 -18.96 -9.81 18.33
CA ALA A 49 -17.98 -8.76 18.57
C ALA A 49 -16.87 -8.71 17.51
N PHE A 50 -16.70 -9.77 16.71
CA PHE A 50 -15.69 -9.87 15.66
C PHE A 50 -16.25 -9.57 14.26
N TYR A 51 -17.47 -9.05 14.17
CA TYR A 51 -18.08 -8.68 12.90
C TYR A 51 -18.42 -7.19 12.88
N VAL A 52 -18.10 -6.53 11.77
CA VAL A 52 -18.47 -5.14 11.47
C VAL A 52 -19.28 -5.15 10.18
N MET A 53 -20.53 -4.67 10.24
CA MET A 53 -21.46 -4.66 9.10
C MET A 53 -21.60 -6.03 8.41
N GLY A 54 -21.59 -7.11 9.20
CA GLY A 54 -21.71 -8.49 8.70
C GLY A 54 -20.43 -9.08 8.11
N ARG A 55 -19.32 -8.33 8.07
CA ARG A 55 -18.00 -8.82 7.64
C ARG A 55 -17.12 -9.10 8.85
N LEU A 56 -16.31 -10.15 8.78
CA LEU A 56 -15.35 -10.49 9.82
C LEU A 56 -14.29 -9.39 9.93
N ASP A 57 -14.03 -8.92 11.15
CA ASP A 57 -12.96 -7.99 11.47
C ASP A 57 -11.66 -8.79 11.69
N SER A 58 -10.97 -9.08 10.59
CA SER A 58 -9.73 -9.85 10.59
C SER A 58 -8.63 -9.21 11.44
N LEU A 59 -8.60 -7.88 11.55
CA LEU A 59 -7.58 -7.18 12.34
C LEU A 59 -7.86 -7.34 13.84
N LYS A 60 -9.11 -7.14 14.27
CA LYS A 60 -9.50 -7.38 15.66
C LYS A 60 -9.26 -8.82 16.08
N LEU A 61 -9.58 -9.77 15.20
CA LEU A 61 -9.34 -11.18 15.43
C LEU A 61 -7.84 -11.49 15.58
N LEU A 62 -7.02 -11.04 14.64
CA LEU A 62 -5.57 -11.19 14.68
C LEU A 62 -4.98 -10.62 15.97
N ASN A 63 -5.37 -9.41 16.36
CA ASN A 63 -4.91 -8.76 17.58
C ASN A 63 -5.34 -9.52 18.83
N THR A 64 -6.58 -10.03 18.86
CA THR A 64 -7.06 -10.86 19.97
C THR A 64 -6.22 -12.14 20.11
N LEU A 65 -5.90 -12.82 19.01
CA LEU A 65 -5.03 -13.99 19.05
C LEU A 65 -3.61 -13.64 19.51
N LYS A 66 -3.04 -12.53 19.01
CA LYS A 66 -1.71 -12.04 19.38
C LYS A 66 -1.62 -11.70 20.88
N GLU A 67 -2.57 -10.94 21.39
CA GLU A 67 -2.63 -10.50 22.80
C GLU A 67 -2.80 -11.67 23.77
N ASN A 68 -3.41 -12.77 23.32
CA ASN A 68 -3.58 -14.00 24.11
C ASN A 68 -2.46 -15.04 23.87
N GLY A 69 -1.36 -14.66 23.20
CA GLY A 69 -0.20 -15.53 22.99
C GLY A 69 -0.44 -16.70 22.04
N LEU A 70 -1.49 -16.64 21.21
CA LEU A 70 -1.87 -17.70 20.29
C LEU A 70 -1.19 -17.61 18.92
N LEU A 71 -0.45 -16.53 18.67
CA LEU A 71 0.35 -16.33 17.47
C LEU A 71 1.82 -16.13 17.83
N SER A 72 2.70 -16.83 17.14
CA SER A 72 4.15 -16.60 17.20
C SER A 72 4.60 -15.87 15.95
N PHE A 73 5.14 -14.67 16.11
CA PHE A 73 5.70 -13.87 15.01
C PHE A 73 7.22 -13.94 14.95
N ASN A 74 7.86 -14.67 15.86
CA ASN A 74 9.30 -14.76 15.95
C ASN A 74 9.80 -15.96 15.16
N PHE A 75 10.93 -15.80 14.48
CA PHE A 75 11.67 -16.89 13.88
C PHE A 75 12.87 -17.25 14.76
N ASP A 76 13.24 -18.53 14.79
CA ASP A 76 14.39 -19.00 15.57
C ASP A 76 15.73 -18.39 15.09
N LYS A 77 15.76 -17.90 13.85
CA LYS A 77 16.92 -17.25 13.21
C LYS A 77 16.48 -16.35 12.06
N PRO A 78 17.31 -15.37 11.65
CA PRO A 78 17.08 -14.60 10.44
C PRO A 78 16.73 -15.50 9.26
N SER A 79 15.55 -15.29 8.70
CA SER A 79 14.96 -16.13 7.66
C SER A 79 14.38 -15.27 6.54
N MET A 80 14.20 -15.88 5.37
CA MET A 80 13.45 -15.26 4.29
C MET A 80 11.96 -15.30 4.60
N LEU A 81 11.34 -14.12 4.66
CA LEU A 81 9.91 -13.92 4.76
C LEU A 81 9.39 -13.51 3.38
N LYS A 82 8.40 -14.24 2.89
CA LYS A 82 7.67 -13.90 1.66
C LYS A 82 6.37 -13.20 2.03
N ILE A 83 6.08 -12.09 1.34
CA ILE A 83 4.87 -11.31 1.57
C ILE A 83 4.23 -10.98 0.25
N THR A 84 2.93 -11.21 0.15
CA THR A 84 2.13 -10.86 -1.01
C THR A 84 1.13 -9.78 -0.65
N PHE A 85 1.10 -8.74 -1.47
CA PHE A 85 0.16 -7.63 -1.39
C PHE A 85 -0.80 -7.70 -2.56
N LYS A 86 -2.10 -7.56 -2.29
CA LYS A 86 -3.14 -7.55 -3.32
C LYS A 86 -4.03 -6.32 -3.20
N ALA A 87 -4.27 -5.65 -4.33
CA ALA A 87 -5.22 -4.54 -4.40
C ALA A 87 -5.65 -4.25 -5.84
N SER A 88 -6.89 -3.79 -6.00
CA SER A 88 -7.33 -3.19 -7.27
C SER A 88 -6.95 -1.71 -7.30
N SER A 89 -6.04 -1.30 -8.18
CA SER A 89 -5.52 0.08 -8.24
C SER A 89 -4.55 0.31 -9.41
N ASN A 90 -4.05 1.54 -9.56
CA ASN A 90 -2.89 1.80 -10.42
C ASN A 90 -1.63 1.06 -9.90
N PRO A 91 -0.92 0.30 -10.75
CA PRO A 91 0.24 -0.51 -10.34
C PRO A 91 1.38 0.31 -9.71
N LEU A 92 1.63 1.51 -10.24
CA LEU A 92 2.69 2.40 -9.75
C LEU A 92 2.32 2.94 -8.37
N ALA A 93 1.07 3.35 -8.18
CA ALA A 93 0.58 3.81 -6.87
C ALA A 93 0.73 2.71 -5.81
N PHE A 94 0.34 1.48 -6.16
CA PHE A 94 0.41 0.35 -5.24
C PHE A 94 1.85 -0.03 -4.89
N ALA A 95 2.71 -0.22 -5.89
CA ALA A 95 4.13 -0.53 -5.67
C ALA A 95 4.84 0.54 -4.85
N LYS A 96 4.56 1.82 -5.12
CA LYS A 96 5.13 2.94 -4.37
C LYS A 96 4.67 2.93 -2.91
N SER A 97 3.39 2.65 -2.67
CA SER A 97 2.82 2.56 -1.32
C SER A 97 3.46 1.43 -0.52
N ILE A 98 3.59 0.24 -1.11
CA ILE A 98 4.24 -0.91 -0.47
C ILE A 98 5.70 -0.58 -0.13
N ASN A 99 6.47 -0.07 -1.10
CA ASN A 99 7.88 0.26 -0.89
C ASN A 99 8.06 1.32 0.20
N ASN A 100 7.22 2.36 0.21
CA ASN A 100 7.25 3.37 1.25
C ASN A 100 6.91 2.78 2.62
N SER A 101 5.85 1.98 2.73
CA SER A 101 5.46 1.31 3.98
C SER A 101 6.57 0.41 4.52
N LEU A 102 7.17 -0.43 3.68
CA LEU A 102 8.28 -1.29 4.07
C LEU A 102 9.51 -0.48 4.51
N ASN A 103 9.86 0.60 3.80
CA ASN A 103 10.95 1.51 4.20
C ASN A 103 10.66 2.18 5.55
N MET A 104 9.43 2.63 5.80
CA MET A 104 9.02 3.22 7.09
C MET A 104 9.10 2.23 8.25
N MET A 105 8.96 0.94 7.96
CA MET A 105 9.14 -0.16 8.91
C MET A 105 10.62 -0.58 9.08
N GLY A 106 11.55 0.07 8.37
CA GLY A 106 12.99 -0.21 8.44
C GLY A 106 13.52 -1.21 7.41
N TYR A 107 12.68 -1.69 6.48
CA TYR A 107 13.07 -2.65 5.46
C TYR A 107 13.49 -1.95 4.17
N SER A 108 14.74 -1.45 4.15
CA SER A 108 15.32 -0.76 2.99
C SER A 108 15.72 -1.68 1.82
N TYR A 109 15.85 -2.98 2.09
CA TYR A 109 16.28 -3.98 1.10
C TYR A 109 15.25 -5.10 1.01
N VAL A 110 14.35 -4.98 0.02
CA VAL A 110 13.32 -5.97 -0.27
C VAL A 110 13.48 -6.44 -1.72
N LEU A 111 13.37 -7.74 -1.95
CA LEU A 111 13.52 -8.35 -3.26
C LEU A 111 12.13 -8.55 -3.89
N PRO A 112 11.77 -7.85 -4.98
CA PRO A 112 10.54 -8.16 -5.72
C PRO A 112 10.67 -9.53 -6.39
N ILE A 113 9.77 -10.46 -6.08
CA ILE A 113 9.75 -11.82 -6.68
C ILE A 113 8.55 -12.07 -7.59
N LYS A 114 7.51 -11.24 -7.50
CA LYS A 114 6.32 -11.30 -8.37
C LYS A 114 5.72 -9.92 -8.52
N MET A 115 5.55 -9.45 -9.75
CA MET A 115 4.90 -8.17 -10.06
C MET A 115 3.86 -8.38 -11.15
N GLN A 116 2.64 -8.79 -10.77
CA GLN A 116 1.56 -9.05 -11.72
C GLN A 116 0.49 -7.96 -11.61
N SER A 117 0.08 -7.42 -12.75
CA SER A 117 -1.06 -6.54 -12.86
C SER A 117 -1.92 -6.97 -14.05
N SER A 118 -3.20 -7.21 -13.81
CA SER A 118 -4.17 -7.60 -14.84
C SER A 118 -5.52 -6.96 -14.54
N SER A 119 -6.09 -6.24 -15.51
CA SER A 119 -7.42 -5.62 -15.38
C SER A 119 -7.59 -4.75 -14.13
N GLY A 120 -6.53 -4.09 -13.67
CA GLY A 120 -6.53 -3.25 -12.47
C GLY A 120 -6.25 -4.00 -11.16
N GLU A 121 -6.30 -5.33 -11.15
CA GLU A 121 -5.90 -6.15 -10.02
C GLU A 121 -4.38 -6.30 -9.99
N ASN A 122 -3.77 -5.98 -8.85
CA ASN A 122 -2.34 -6.09 -8.63
C ASN A 122 -2.05 -7.16 -7.59
N VAL A 123 -1.08 -8.02 -7.88
CA VAL A 123 -0.54 -9.04 -6.97
C VAL A 123 0.97 -8.93 -6.96
N PHE A 124 1.50 -8.30 -5.93
CA PHE A 124 2.93 -8.03 -5.78
C PHE A 124 3.49 -8.82 -4.61
N SER A 125 4.52 -9.62 -4.85
CA SER A 125 5.20 -10.39 -3.81
C SER A 125 6.65 -9.95 -3.65
N TYR A 126 7.07 -9.88 -2.39
CA TYR A 126 8.41 -9.47 -1.99
C TYR A 126 8.99 -10.50 -1.03
N GLU A 127 10.32 -10.61 -1.06
CA GLU A 127 11.10 -11.34 -0.09
C GLU A 127 11.99 -10.39 0.70
N LEU A 128 12.05 -10.60 2.02
CA LEU A 128 12.95 -9.88 2.91
C LEU A 128 13.55 -10.81 3.95
N LYS A 129 14.79 -10.53 4.35
CA LYS A 129 15.47 -11.24 5.43
C LYS A 129 15.16 -10.57 6.76
N THR A 130 14.54 -11.30 7.68
CA THR A 130 14.08 -10.77 8.98
C THR A 130 14.04 -11.89 10.03
N GLU A 131 14.02 -11.52 11.30
CA GLU A 131 13.83 -12.43 12.44
C GLU A 131 12.37 -12.51 12.88
N TYR A 132 11.50 -11.67 12.30
CA TYR A 132 10.11 -11.53 12.69
C TYR A 132 9.21 -11.39 11.46
N VAL A 133 7.96 -11.87 11.58
CA VAL A 133 6.86 -11.48 10.69
C VAL A 133 6.67 -9.96 10.77
N LEU A 134 6.24 -9.32 9.68
CA LEU A 134 5.88 -7.90 9.73
C LEU A 134 4.78 -7.66 10.76
N ASP A 135 4.93 -6.63 11.60
CA ASP A 135 3.83 -6.23 12.46
C ASP A 135 2.65 -5.75 11.58
N PRO A 136 1.51 -6.44 11.60
CA PRO A 136 0.40 -6.13 10.70
C PRO A 136 -0.22 -4.76 11.00
N ASN A 137 -0.21 -4.30 12.25
CA ASN A 137 -0.79 -3.00 12.61
C ASN A 137 0.03 -1.86 12.01
N ILE A 138 1.36 -1.93 12.11
CA ILE A 138 2.26 -0.92 11.52
C ILE A 138 2.14 -0.92 9.99
N LEU A 139 2.09 -2.11 9.37
CA LEU A 139 1.90 -2.23 7.93
C LEU A 139 0.56 -1.64 7.47
N ILE A 140 -0.53 -1.95 8.18
CA ILE A 140 -1.86 -1.44 7.85
C ILE A 140 -1.91 0.09 8.02
N GLU A 141 -1.36 0.61 9.11
CA GLU A 141 -1.31 2.06 9.37
C GLU A 141 -0.50 2.80 8.28
N THR A 142 0.67 2.27 7.93
CA THR A 142 1.52 2.87 6.89
C THR A 142 0.85 2.84 5.52
N MET A 143 0.21 1.72 5.13
CA MET A 143 -0.55 1.60 3.89
C MET A 143 -1.77 2.55 3.86
N LYS A 144 -2.47 2.72 5.00
CA LYS A 144 -3.60 3.64 5.12
C LYS A 144 -3.21 5.09 4.88
N ARG A 145 -2.00 5.51 5.27
CA ARG A 145 -1.48 6.85 4.94
C ARG A 145 -1.32 7.08 3.45
N HIS A 146 -1.18 6.01 2.67
CA HIS A 146 -1.18 6.04 1.21
C HIS A 146 -2.57 5.84 0.58
N GLY A 147 -3.61 5.69 1.41
CA GLY A 147 -5.00 5.56 0.98
C GLY A 147 -5.46 4.14 0.68
N PHE A 148 -4.65 3.14 1.06
CA PHE A 148 -5.02 1.74 0.99
C PHE A 148 -5.57 1.27 2.34
N ASP A 149 -6.88 1.01 2.38
CA ASP A 149 -7.53 0.41 3.53
C ASP A 149 -7.31 -1.09 3.56
N PHE A 150 -7.10 -1.62 4.76
CA PHE A 150 -6.96 -3.05 4.98
C PHE A 150 -8.29 -3.79 4.76
N VAL A 151 -8.23 -4.91 4.04
CA VAL A 151 -9.37 -5.79 3.80
C VAL A 151 -9.19 -7.10 4.53
N ASP A 152 -8.08 -7.79 4.31
CA ASP A 152 -7.84 -9.10 4.91
C ASP A 152 -6.35 -9.48 5.03
N ILE A 153 -6.04 -10.43 5.89
CA ILE A 153 -4.70 -11.01 6.08
C ILE A 153 -4.77 -12.53 6.10
N ARG A 154 -3.94 -13.23 5.32
CA ARG A 154 -3.84 -14.70 5.35
C ARG A 154 -2.44 -15.14 5.77
N CYS A 155 -2.38 -16.14 6.65
CA CYS A 155 -1.16 -16.89 6.91
C CYS A 155 -1.14 -18.10 5.96
N ILE A 156 -0.16 -18.14 5.06
CA ILE A 156 0.06 -19.30 4.15
C ILE A 156 1.03 -20.26 4.83
N SER A 157 2.04 -19.71 5.50
CA SER A 157 2.92 -20.42 6.41
C SER A 157 3.54 -19.44 7.39
N LEU A 158 4.28 -19.93 8.40
CA LEU A 158 5.06 -19.08 9.31
C LEU A 158 5.91 -18.01 8.59
N LYS A 159 6.40 -18.30 7.39
CA LYS A 159 7.27 -17.42 6.60
C LYS A 159 6.62 -16.90 5.32
N GLU A 160 5.30 -17.04 5.17
CA GLU A 160 4.57 -16.56 4.00
C GLU A 160 3.20 -15.99 4.39
N TRP A 161 3.02 -14.70 4.12
CA TRP A 161 1.82 -13.95 4.48
C TRP A 161 1.25 -13.21 3.28
N GLU A 162 -0.07 -13.07 3.25
CA GLU A 162 -0.76 -12.28 2.24
C GLU A 162 -1.61 -11.20 2.89
N TYR A 163 -1.62 -10.01 2.28
CA TYR A 163 -2.43 -8.87 2.70
C TYR A 163 -3.24 -8.36 1.52
N ASP A 164 -4.54 -8.25 1.74
CA ASP A 164 -5.49 -7.73 0.78
C ASP A 164 -5.87 -6.30 1.20
N PHE A 165 -5.82 -5.36 0.26
CA PHE A 165 -6.12 -3.95 0.47
C PHE A 165 -7.13 -3.44 -0.57
N SER A 166 -7.89 -2.42 -0.19
CA SER A 166 -8.75 -1.64 -1.09
C SER A 166 -8.27 -0.20 -1.17
N LEU A 167 -8.11 0.34 -2.37
CA LEU A 167 -7.80 1.75 -2.56
C LEU A 167 -9.07 2.60 -2.34
N GLN A 168 -8.98 3.61 -1.47
CA GLN A 168 -10.01 4.65 -1.36
C GLN A 168 -9.68 5.85 -2.26
N GLU A 169 -8.49 6.39 -2.09
CA GLU A 169 -7.97 7.56 -2.80
C GLU A 169 -6.44 7.51 -2.71
N VAL A 170 -5.71 7.73 -3.80
CA VAL A 170 -4.24 7.72 -3.74
C VAL A 170 -3.73 8.90 -2.92
N LYS A 171 -2.91 8.61 -1.90
CA LYS A 171 -2.27 9.64 -1.07
C LYS A 171 -0.75 9.55 -1.15
N LEU A 172 -0.12 10.71 -1.27
CA LEU A 172 1.33 10.88 -1.20
C LEU A 172 1.67 11.77 0.01
N PRO A 173 1.83 11.20 1.21
CA PRO A 173 2.18 11.93 2.43
C PRO A 173 3.45 12.77 2.32
N ASN A 174 4.37 12.36 1.42
CA ASN A 174 5.62 13.06 1.17
C ASN A 174 5.53 14.09 0.04
N ALA A 175 4.36 14.29 -0.58
CA ALA A 175 4.15 15.34 -1.56
C ALA A 175 3.81 16.65 -0.85
N ARG A 176 4.54 17.72 -1.16
CA ARG A 176 4.29 19.05 -0.59
C ARG A 176 3.22 19.75 -1.41
N ALA A 177 2.15 20.20 -0.74
CA ALA A 177 1.07 20.93 -1.40
C ALA A 177 1.55 22.31 -1.83
N LEU A 178 1.32 22.66 -3.10
CA LEU A 178 1.49 24.01 -3.59
C LEU A 178 0.19 24.80 -3.40
N VAL A 179 0.34 26.06 -3.05
CA VAL A 179 -0.74 27.04 -2.93
C VAL A 179 -0.45 28.15 -3.93
N LEU A 180 -1.49 28.71 -4.54
CA LEU A 180 -1.32 29.82 -5.48
C LEU A 180 -0.57 30.97 -4.83
N SER A 181 0.56 31.34 -5.43
CA SER A 181 1.45 32.39 -4.98
C SER A 181 2.41 32.77 -6.10
N SER A 182 2.52 34.06 -6.39
CA SER A 182 3.56 34.61 -7.26
C SER A 182 4.95 34.59 -6.59
N ASP A 183 5.00 34.47 -5.25
CA ASP A 183 6.26 34.37 -4.52
C ASP A 183 6.87 32.96 -4.63
N PRO A 184 8.17 32.83 -4.91
CA PRO A 184 8.83 31.53 -4.98
C PRO A 184 8.89 30.81 -3.63
N VAL A 185 8.57 29.52 -3.65
CA VAL A 185 8.69 28.62 -2.48
C VAL A 185 9.91 27.73 -2.64
N GLU A 186 10.80 27.77 -1.65
CA GLU A 186 12.02 26.97 -1.61
C GLU A 186 11.77 25.57 -1.04
N PHE A 187 12.32 24.57 -1.73
CA PHE A 187 12.30 23.17 -1.30
C PHE A 187 13.71 22.63 -1.24
N LYS A 188 14.01 21.83 -0.21
CA LYS A 188 15.28 21.09 -0.09
C LYS A 188 14.99 19.65 0.29
N GLU A 189 15.48 18.73 -0.54
CA GLU A 189 15.38 17.29 -0.31
C GLU A 189 16.72 16.63 -0.62
N ALA A 190 17.31 15.95 0.36
CA ALA A 190 18.63 15.32 0.21
C ALA A 190 18.64 14.23 -0.89
N SER A 191 17.48 13.64 -1.18
CA SER A 191 17.30 12.67 -2.26
C SER A 191 17.39 13.30 -3.66
N GLY A 192 17.23 14.62 -3.75
CA GLY A 192 17.12 15.36 -5.01
C GLY A 192 15.88 15.02 -5.84
N LYS A 193 14.87 14.39 -5.21
CA LYS A 193 13.57 14.07 -5.79
C LYS A 193 12.49 14.81 -5.01
N TYR A 194 11.72 15.62 -5.71
CA TYR A 194 10.66 16.43 -5.12
C TYR A 194 9.32 15.92 -5.61
N TRP A 195 8.43 15.64 -4.65
CA TRP A 195 7.03 15.36 -4.93
C TRP A 195 6.21 16.56 -4.48
N LEU A 196 5.40 17.10 -5.39
CA LEU A 196 4.51 18.20 -5.13
C LEU A 196 3.08 17.77 -5.45
N SER A 197 2.11 18.33 -4.75
CA SER A 197 0.69 18.15 -5.04
C SER A 197 0.04 19.49 -5.36
N VAL A 198 -0.91 19.45 -6.30
CA VAL A 198 -1.68 20.62 -6.74
C VAL A 198 -3.16 20.27 -6.72
N ASN A 199 -4.01 21.29 -6.58
CA ASN A 199 -5.46 21.17 -6.55
C ASN A 199 -6.15 21.89 -7.72
N GLN A 200 -5.39 22.56 -8.58
CA GLN A 200 -5.89 23.31 -9.72
C GLN A 200 -4.84 23.44 -10.81
N ASN A 201 -5.29 23.78 -12.01
CA ASN A 201 -4.38 24.16 -13.09
C ASN A 201 -3.87 25.57 -12.83
N ALA A 202 -2.59 25.77 -13.08
CA ALA A 202 -1.95 27.06 -12.88
C ALA A 202 -0.67 27.15 -13.72
N TYR A 203 -0.07 28.33 -13.75
CA TYR A 203 1.28 28.52 -14.22
C TYR A 203 2.27 27.93 -13.20
N LEU A 204 3.24 27.15 -13.69
CA LEU A 204 4.29 26.55 -12.88
C LEU A 204 5.65 26.96 -13.43
N LYS A 205 6.48 27.56 -12.57
CA LYS A 205 7.89 27.82 -12.83
C LYS A 205 8.74 27.11 -11.78
N ILE A 206 9.71 26.34 -12.24
CA ILE A 206 10.65 25.59 -11.41
C ILE A 206 12.05 26.09 -11.73
N SER A 207 12.77 26.51 -10.69
CA SER A 207 14.16 26.97 -10.79
C SER A 207 15.04 26.09 -9.90
N SER A 208 16.19 25.64 -10.42
CA SER A 208 17.17 24.84 -9.68
C SER A 208 18.26 25.72 -9.10
N ASN A 209 18.64 25.45 -7.84
CA ASN A 209 19.80 26.08 -7.20
C ASN A 209 21.14 25.55 -7.76
N ASN A 210 21.10 24.62 -8.72
CA ASN A 210 22.28 24.04 -9.37
C ASN A 210 22.20 24.19 -10.91
N PRO A 211 23.20 24.83 -11.56
CA PRO A 211 23.27 25.00 -13.02
C PRO A 211 23.40 23.71 -13.81
N LEU A 212 23.78 22.61 -13.16
CA LEU A 212 23.95 21.32 -13.81
C LEU A 212 22.65 20.54 -13.96
N TRP A 213 21.52 21.07 -13.47
CA TRP A 213 20.24 20.41 -13.59
C TRP A 213 19.90 20.13 -15.05
N GLN A 214 19.66 18.86 -15.35
CA GLN A 214 19.08 18.38 -16.59
C GLN A 214 17.61 18.01 -16.29
N PRO A 215 16.64 18.87 -16.61
CA PRO A 215 15.26 18.72 -16.15
C PRO A 215 14.61 17.40 -16.52
N LYS A 216 14.06 16.71 -15.51
CA LYS A 216 13.09 15.63 -15.65
C LYS A 216 11.92 15.86 -14.71
N ILE A 217 10.78 16.24 -15.29
CA ILE A 217 9.54 16.52 -14.58
C ILE A 217 8.47 15.57 -15.09
N ILE A 218 7.77 14.91 -14.19
CA ILE A 218 6.68 13.97 -14.53
C ILE A 218 5.41 14.47 -13.85
N PHE A 219 4.36 14.63 -14.63
CA PHE A 219 3.04 15.05 -14.18
C PHE A 219 2.11 13.85 -14.14
N TYR A 220 1.35 13.73 -13.06
CA TYR A 220 0.44 12.62 -12.82
C TYR A 220 -0.96 13.11 -12.49
N ASP A 221 -1.96 12.30 -12.84
CA ASP A 221 -3.33 12.47 -12.37
C ASP A 221 -3.50 12.03 -10.89
N GLU A 222 -4.73 12.09 -10.39
CA GLU A 222 -5.09 11.69 -9.02
C GLU A 222 -4.81 10.21 -8.73
N ASN A 223 -4.72 9.36 -9.74
CA ASN A 223 -4.49 7.92 -9.62
C ASN A 223 -3.02 7.54 -9.91
N LEU A 224 -2.12 8.53 -9.95
CA LEU A 224 -0.71 8.36 -10.34
C LEU A 224 -0.51 7.78 -11.76
N LYS A 225 -1.46 7.99 -12.67
CA LYS A 225 -1.25 7.78 -14.10
C LYS A 225 -0.48 8.97 -14.67
N ILE A 226 0.50 8.69 -15.52
CA ILE A 226 1.29 9.73 -16.16
C ILE A 226 0.42 10.51 -17.16
N ILE A 227 0.37 11.83 -17.00
CA ILE A 227 -0.23 12.77 -17.96
C ILE A 227 0.83 13.26 -18.94
N GLN A 228 1.99 13.67 -18.43
CA GLN A 228 3.06 14.26 -19.25
C GLN A 228 4.43 13.99 -18.63
N ILE A 229 5.44 13.86 -19.48
CA ILE A 229 6.86 13.83 -19.10
C ILE A 229 7.57 14.95 -19.84
N ILE A 230 8.28 15.80 -19.10
CA ILE A 230 9.25 16.75 -19.65
C ILE A 230 10.63 16.25 -19.25
N ALA A 231 11.38 15.72 -20.22
CA ALA A 231 12.78 15.36 -20.05
C ALA A 231 13.61 16.14 -21.06
N LYS A 232 14.56 16.95 -20.58
CA LYS A 232 15.46 17.73 -21.42
C LYS A 232 16.81 17.05 -21.49
N GLU A 233 17.45 17.06 -22.66
CA GLU A 233 18.82 16.58 -22.82
C GLU A 233 19.86 17.59 -22.33
N ASN A 234 19.53 18.87 -22.48
CA ASN A 234 20.42 19.98 -22.13
C ASN A 234 20.18 20.43 -20.69
N ARG A 235 21.24 20.97 -20.09
CA ARG A 235 21.19 21.61 -18.78
C ARG A 235 20.39 22.89 -18.85
N GLN A 236 19.47 23.06 -17.92
CA GLN A 236 18.66 24.27 -17.77
C GLN A 236 18.41 24.50 -16.29
N GLN A 237 18.59 25.74 -15.84
CA GLN A 237 18.29 26.12 -14.47
C GLN A 237 16.80 26.34 -14.23
N GLU A 238 16.02 26.51 -15.29
CA GLU A 238 14.63 26.93 -15.18
C GLU A 238 13.75 26.23 -16.21
N ILE A 239 12.54 25.88 -15.80
CA ILE A 239 11.45 25.43 -16.66
C ILE A 239 10.18 26.17 -16.23
N ALA A 240 9.45 26.71 -17.21
CA ALA A 240 8.17 27.37 -17.02
C ALA A 240 7.13 26.80 -17.98
N LEU A 241 5.91 26.58 -17.50
CA LEU A 241 4.79 26.06 -18.29
C LEU A 241 3.43 26.30 -17.61
N ASN A 242 2.36 26.18 -18.38
CA ASN A 242 1.01 26.02 -17.83
C ASN A 242 0.72 24.54 -17.58
N LEU A 243 0.17 24.21 -16.41
CA LEU A 243 -0.26 22.84 -16.11
C LEU A 243 -1.45 22.44 -16.98
N LEU A 244 -1.41 21.19 -17.43
CA LEU A 244 -2.54 20.55 -18.12
C LEU A 244 -3.64 20.19 -17.11
N ASP A 245 -4.86 20.07 -17.63
CA ASP A 245 -6.03 19.62 -16.86
C ASP A 245 -5.79 18.26 -16.21
N GLY A 246 -6.24 18.12 -14.96
CA GLY A 246 -6.22 16.86 -14.22
C GLY A 246 -4.89 16.52 -13.55
N VAL A 247 -3.86 17.35 -13.68
CA VAL A 247 -2.60 17.19 -12.92
C VAL A 247 -2.89 17.32 -11.43
N ARG A 248 -2.50 16.30 -10.65
CA ARG A 248 -2.61 16.29 -9.19
C ARG A 248 -1.28 16.12 -8.48
N PHE A 249 -0.35 15.37 -9.08
CA PHE A 249 0.99 15.18 -8.53
C PHE A 249 2.07 15.53 -9.55
N ILE A 250 3.16 16.09 -9.05
CA ILE A 250 4.31 16.50 -9.86
C ILE A 250 5.56 15.90 -9.22
N HIS A 251 6.35 15.17 -10.02
CA HIS A 251 7.63 14.64 -9.60
C HIS A 251 8.75 15.36 -10.35
N ILE A 252 9.59 16.09 -9.61
CA ILE A 252 10.71 16.85 -10.14
C ILE A 252 12.00 16.17 -9.72
N THR A 253 12.85 15.86 -10.70
CA THR A 253 14.17 15.27 -10.50
C THR A 253 15.13 15.73 -11.60
N ASP A 254 16.40 15.37 -11.46
CA ASP A 254 17.35 15.38 -12.56
C ASP A 254 17.20 14.13 -13.44
N ALA A 255 17.41 14.26 -14.76
CA ALA A 255 17.31 13.18 -15.73
C ALA A 255 18.40 12.10 -15.57
N LYS A 256 19.59 12.49 -15.09
CA LYS A 256 20.77 11.62 -14.97
C LYS A 256 21.10 11.28 -13.52
N ASN A 257 21.17 12.29 -12.65
CA ASN A 257 21.58 12.11 -11.26
C ASN A 257 20.76 13.00 -10.31
N PRO A 258 19.78 12.45 -9.57
CA PRO A 258 18.95 13.21 -8.65
C PRO A 258 19.73 14.07 -7.66
N ILE A 259 20.92 13.61 -7.23
CA ILE A 259 21.80 14.32 -6.27
C ILE A 259 22.14 15.75 -6.72
N ILE A 260 22.09 16.04 -8.03
CA ILE A 260 22.29 17.39 -8.57
C ILE A 260 21.33 18.40 -7.91
N LEU A 261 20.10 17.99 -7.61
CA LEU A 261 19.08 18.83 -7.00
C LEU A 261 19.08 18.79 -5.46
N LYS A 262 20.04 18.15 -4.80
CA LYS A 262 20.05 18.06 -3.32
C LYS A 262 20.11 19.42 -2.61
N ASN A 263 20.64 20.45 -3.30
CA ASN A 263 20.80 21.79 -2.76
C ASN A 263 19.52 22.64 -2.83
N GLY A 264 18.46 22.09 -3.43
CA GLY A 264 17.15 22.70 -3.46
C GLY A 264 16.67 23.14 -4.84
N ILE A 265 15.37 23.39 -4.90
CA ILE A 265 14.67 24.02 -6.00
C ILE A 265 13.77 25.12 -5.45
N SER A 266 13.48 26.11 -6.27
CA SER A 266 12.45 27.13 -6.06
C SER A 266 11.29 26.86 -7.00
N VAL A 267 10.05 27.02 -6.52
CA VAL A 267 8.86 26.84 -7.34
C VAL A 267 7.92 28.03 -7.17
N VAL A 268 7.49 28.60 -8.30
CA VAL A 268 6.38 29.55 -8.37
C VAL A 268 5.17 28.81 -8.95
N PHE A 269 4.04 28.92 -8.27
CA PHE A 269 2.77 28.31 -8.68
C PHE A 269 1.70 29.39 -8.69
N ASP A 270 1.44 29.98 -9.84
CA ASP A 270 0.66 31.21 -9.95
C ASP A 270 -0.54 31.02 -10.87
N ALA A 271 -1.50 31.95 -10.83
CA ALA A 271 -2.58 31.99 -11.79
C ALA A 271 -2.03 31.98 -13.23
N MET A 272 -2.76 31.35 -14.15
CA MET A 272 -2.38 31.39 -15.55
C MET A 272 -2.40 32.84 -16.06
N PRO A 273 -1.41 33.26 -16.86
CA PRO A 273 -1.43 34.55 -17.54
C PRO A 273 -2.54 34.66 -18.59
#